data_AF-Q6X9W9-F1
#
_entry.id   AF-Q6X9W9-F1
#
_cell.length_a   1.000
_cell.length_b   1.000
_cell.length_c   1.000
_cell.angle_alpha   90.00
_cell.angle_beta   90.00
_cell.angle_gamma   90.00
#
_symmetry.space_group_name_H-M   'P 1'
#
loop_
_entity.id
_entity.type
_entity.pdbx_description
1 polymer ?
#
loop_
_entity_poly.entity_id
_entity_poly.type
_entity_poly.pdbx_seq_one_letter_code
_entity_poly.pdbx_strand_id
1 'polypeptide(L)' 'MLCRAACSTSRKLVPALGSLGSRQKHSLPDLQYDYGALEPYINAQIMQLHHSKHHAAYVNNLNVTEEK' A
#
# COMPACT_ATOMS: atom_id res chain seq x y z
N MET A 1 -26.73 -59.52 2.47
CA MET A 1 -27.27 -58.16 2.33
C MET A 1 -26.21 -57.19 2.83
N LEU A 2 -25.60 -56.45 1.92
CA LEU A 2 -24.53 -55.49 2.19
C LEU A 2 -25.10 -54.27 2.95
N CYS A 3 -24.60 -53.99 4.16
CA CYS A 3 -24.79 -52.68 4.78
C CYS A 3 -23.49 -51.89 4.72
N ARG A 4 -23.61 -50.68 4.17
CA ARG A 4 -22.58 -49.81 3.66
C ARG A 4 -21.77 -49.14 4.77
N ALA A 5 -20.50 -48.93 4.48
CA ALA A 5 -19.62 -48.01 5.19
C ALA A 5 -20.12 -46.55 5.07
N ALA A 6 -19.90 -45.77 6.14
CA ALA A 6 -19.59 -44.34 6.04
C ALA A 6 -18.88 -43.89 7.31
N CYS A 7 -17.55 -43.76 7.23
CA CYS A 7 -16.72 -43.06 8.19
C CYS A 7 -17.14 -41.57 8.19
N SER A 8 -17.75 -41.11 9.28
CA SER A 8 -18.05 -39.69 9.48
C SER A 8 -16.84 -39.02 10.10
N THR A 9 -15.90 -38.57 9.27
CA THR A 9 -14.84 -37.66 9.70
C THR A 9 -15.47 -36.31 9.99
N SER A 10 -15.55 -35.98 11.28
CA SER A 10 -15.98 -34.68 11.78
C SER A 10 -14.98 -33.63 11.30
N ARG A 11 -15.31 -32.96 10.19
CA ARG A 11 -14.51 -31.88 9.60
C ARG A 11 -14.67 -30.66 10.51
N LYS A 12 -13.75 -30.47 11.47
CA LYS A 12 -13.61 -29.20 12.19
C LYS A 12 -13.37 -28.10 11.16
N LEU A 13 -14.32 -27.18 11.04
CA LEU A 13 -14.18 -25.94 10.30
C LEU A 13 -13.07 -25.11 10.97
N VAL A 14 -11.92 -25.04 10.31
CA VAL A 14 -10.91 -24.02 10.61
C VAL A 14 -11.50 -22.68 10.14
N PRO A 15 -11.50 -21.61 10.95
CA PRO A 15 -11.88 -20.31 10.43
C PRO A 15 -10.89 -19.94 9.34
N ALA A 16 -11.39 -19.67 8.13
CA ALA A 16 -10.58 -19.07 7.10
C ALA A 16 -10.10 -17.72 7.67
N LEU A 17 -8.82 -17.65 8.03
CA LEU A 17 -8.16 -16.42 8.43
C LEU A 17 -8.12 -15.53 7.19
N GLY A 18 -9.21 -14.80 6.96
CA GLY A 18 -9.26 -13.74 5.98
C GLY A 18 -8.19 -12.74 6.36
N SER A 19 -7.16 -12.64 5.52
CA SER A 19 -6.19 -11.55 5.61
C SER A 19 -6.94 -10.25 5.32
N LEU A 20 -7.47 -9.62 6.36
CA LEU A 20 -7.87 -8.22 6.34
C LEU A 20 -6.59 -7.40 6.26
N GLY A 21 -6.10 -7.19 5.04
CA GLY A 21 -5.04 -6.23 4.80
C GLY A 21 -5.54 -4.86 5.26
N SER A 22 -5.08 -4.39 6.41
CA SER A 22 -5.33 -3.02 6.84
C SER A 22 -4.70 -2.09 5.80
N ARG A 23 -5.51 -1.21 5.24
CA ARG A 23 -5.05 -0.20 4.30
C ARG A 23 -4.24 0.85 5.09
N GLN A 24 -2.92 0.86 4.92
CA GLN A 24 -2.05 1.81 5.60
C GLN A 24 -2.04 3.15 4.85
N LYS A 25 -1.93 4.26 5.59
CA LYS A 25 -1.85 5.60 5.01
C LYS A 25 -0.49 5.80 4.34
N HIS A 26 -0.48 6.29 3.10
CA HIS A 26 0.75 6.59 2.38
C HIS A 26 1.39 7.88 2.88
N SER A 27 2.72 7.92 2.88
CA SER A 27 3.52 9.08 3.28
C SER A 27 4.40 9.57 2.13
N LEU A 28 4.65 10.88 2.09
CA LEU A 28 5.62 11.46 1.17
C LEU A 28 7.04 11.19 1.71
N PRO A 29 7.90 10.44 0.98
CA PRO A 29 9.26 10.20 1.42
C PRO A 29 10.12 11.46 1.29
N ASP A 30 11.05 11.62 2.22
CA ASP A 30 12.09 12.65 2.12
C ASP A 30 13.13 12.27 1.07
N LEU A 31 13.72 13.29 0.45
CA LEU A 31 14.85 13.09 -0.46
C LEU A 31 16.11 12.77 0.36
N GLN A 32 16.91 11.84 -0.14
CA GLN A 32 18.21 11.47 0.44
C GLN A 32 19.32 12.50 0.10
N TYR A 33 18.96 13.56 -0.61
CA TYR A 33 19.88 14.59 -1.11
C TYR A 33 19.17 15.94 -1.19
N ASP A 34 19.95 17.02 -1.17
CA ASP A 34 19.43 18.38 -1.28
C ASP A 34 18.83 18.65 -2.67
N TYR A 35 17.85 19.55 -2.77
CA TYR A 35 17.18 19.85 -4.04
C TYR A 35 18.12 20.27 -5.18
N GLY A 36 19.29 20.84 -4.88
CA GLY A 36 20.29 21.25 -5.86
C GLY A 36 21.38 20.22 -6.16
N ALA A 37 21.34 19.02 -5.58
CA ALA A 37 22.41 18.02 -5.74
C ALA A 37 22.59 17.51 -7.18
N LEU A 38 21.62 17.77 -8.07
CA LEU A 38 21.59 17.30 -9.45
C LEU A 38 21.85 18.41 -10.49
N GLU A 39 22.23 19.61 -10.04
CA GLU A 39 22.65 20.69 -10.94
C GLU A 39 23.97 20.32 -11.67
N PRO A 40 24.20 20.80 -12.91
CA PRO A 40 23.34 21.69 -13.72
C PRO A 40 22.26 20.96 -14.53
N TYR A 41 22.12 19.64 -14.36
CA TYR A 41 21.25 18.81 -15.19
C TYR A 41 19.78 18.96 -14.81
N ILE A 42 19.51 19.15 -13.52
CA ILE A 42 18.16 19.34 -13.00
C ILE A 42 18.14 20.54 -12.07
N ASN A 43 17.27 21.49 -12.41
CA ASN A 43 17.11 22.73 -11.67
C ASN A 43 16.58 22.50 -10.24
N ALA A 44 17.22 23.12 -9.25
CA ALA A 44 16.86 22.97 -7.83
C ALA A 44 15.43 23.44 -7.49
N GLN A 45 14.96 24.55 -8.10
CA GLN A 45 13.61 25.08 -7.88
C GLN A 45 12.55 24.12 -8.44
N ILE A 46 12.83 23.48 -9.57
CA ILE A 46 11.95 22.46 -10.15
C ILE A 46 11.89 21.24 -9.22
N MET A 47 13.01 20.78 -8.68
CA MET A 47 13.03 19.67 -7.71
C MET A 47 12.20 19.98 -6.47
N GLN A 48 12.32 21.19 -5.93
CA GLN A 48 11.52 21.64 -4.80
C GLN A 48 10.03 21.69 -5.14
N LEU A 49 9.65 22.26 -6.29
CA LEU A 49 8.25 22.33 -6.73
C LEU A 49 7.67 20.92 -6.96
N HIS A 50 8.44 20.05 -7.60
CA HIS A 50 8.06 18.68 -7.89
C HIS A 50 7.78 17.89 -6.61
N HIS A 51 8.70 17.90 -5.65
CA HIS A 51 8.54 17.16 -4.40
C HIS A 51 7.48 17.77 -3.48
N SER A 52 7.60 19.06 -3.15
CA SER A 52 6.77 19.70 -2.12
C SER A 52 5.33 19.99 -2.55
N LYS A 53 5.07 20.10 -3.87
CA LYS A 53 3.72 20.35 -4.40
C LYS A 53 3.16 19.15 -5.14
N HIS A 54 3.81 18.73 -6.23
CA HIS A 54 3.22 17.73 -7.12
C HIS A 54 3.17 16.34 -6.47
N HIS A 55 4.29 15.84 -5.94
CA HIS A 55 4.32 14.55 -5.26
C HIS A 55 3.45 14.56 -3.99
N ALA A 56 3.54 15.61 -3.18
CA ALA A 56 2.68 15.80 -2.00
C ALA A 56 1.18 15.74 -2.36
N ALA A 57 0.76 16.41 -3.43
CA ALA A 57 -0.63 16.38 -3.89
C ALA A 57 -1.08 14.98 -4.31
N TYR A 58 -0.24 14.21 -5.00
CA TYR A 58 -0.57 12.84 -5.38
C TYR A 58 -0.75 11.93 -4.16
N VAL A 59 0.15 11.98 -3.18
CA VAL A 59 0.03 11.19 -1.94
C VAL A 59 -1.25 11.56 -1.18
N ASN A 60 -1.56 12.85 -1.07
CA ASN A 60 -2.78 13.30 -0.39
C ASN A 60 -4.05 12.83 -1.09
N ASN A 61 -4.13 13.00 -2.41
CA ASN A 61 -5.32 12.59 -3.18
C ASN A 61 -5.49 11.08 -3.21
N LEU A 62 -4.39 10.33 -3.23
CA LEU A 62 -4.41 8.88 -3.09
C LEU A 62 -5.05 8.49 -1.76
N ASN A 63 -4.52 8.97 -0.64
CA ASN A 63 -5.11 8.70 0.68
C ASN A 63 -6.60 9.07 0.76
N VAL A 64 -7.01 10.23 0.25
CA VAL A 64 -8.42 10.67 0.21
C VAL A 64 -9.31 9.73 -0.59
N THR A 65 -8.80 9.16 -1.68
CA THR A 65 -9.56 8.23 -2.54
C THR A 65 -9.72 6.88 -1.85
N GLU A 66 -8.74 6.51 -1.04
CA GLU A 66 -8.61 5.20 -0.42
C GLU A 66 -9.33 5.09 0.94
N GLU A 67 -9.67 6.24 1.53
CA GLU A 67 -10.51 6.38 2.72
C GLU A 67 -12.03 6.38 2.40
N LYS A 68 -12.41 6.34 1.12
CA LYS A 68 -13.81 6.28 0.65
C LYS A 68 -14.24 4.85 0.35
#